data_AF-A0A0F9DIH2-F1
#
_entry.id   AF-A0A0F9DIH2-F1
#
_cell.length_a   1.000
_cell.length_b   1.000
_cell.length_c   1.000
_cell.angle_alpha   90.00
_cell.angle_beta   90.00
_cell.angle_gamma   90.00
#
_symmetry.space_group_name_H-M   'P 1'
#
loop_
_entity.id
_entity.type
_entity.pdbx_description
1 polymer ?
#
loop_
_entity_poly.entity_id
_entity_poly.type
_entity_poly.pdbx_seq_one_letter_code
_entity_poly.pdbx_strand_id
1 'polypeptide(L)' 'MTDKESFDEVLPVSKVLIESLEKRFPDKAPRGDETERDIWIKTGEVRVVRLLRREFEKLNQTVIGD' A
#
# COMPACT_ATOMS: atom_id res chain seq x y z
N MET A 1 -20.05 -26.33 -2.45
CA MET A 1 -20.12 -25.10 -3.26
C MET A 1 -19.50 -24.03 -2.39
N THR A 2 -18.19 -23.86 -2.50
CA THR A 2 -17.45 -22.89 -1.69
C THR A 2 -17.45 -21.60 -2.49
N ASP A 3 -18.20 -20.61 -2.04
CA ASP A 3 -18.17 -19.27 -2.59
C ASP A 3 -16.72 -18.79 -2.55
N LYS A 4 -16.14 -18.64 -3.73
CA LYS A 4 -14.79 -18.13 -3.91
C LYS A 4 -14.95 -16.63 -3.82
N GLU A 5 -14.72 -16.05 -2.64
CA GLU A 5 -14.69 -14.59 -2.50
C GLU A 5 -13.69 -14.03 -3.51
N SER A 6 -14.18 -13.30 -4.51
CA SER A 6 -13.34 -12.59 -5.46
C SER A 6 -12.87 -11.32 -4.78
N PHE A 7 -11.62 -11.31 -4.32
CA PHE A 7 -10.95 -10.13 -3.75
C PHE A 7 -10.58 -9.07 -4.81
N ASP A 8 -11.24 -9.09 -5.97
CA ASP A 8 -10.97 -8.19 -7.10
C ASP A 8 -11.74 -6.87 -7.03
N GLU A 9 -12.53 -6.65 -5.96
CA GLU A 9 -13.16 -5.34 -5.73
C GLU A 9 -12.13 -4.31 -5.27
N VAL A 10 -12.02 -3.22 -6.02
CA VAL A 10 -11.17 -2.09 -5.67
C VAL A 10 -11.79 -1.37 -4.47
N LEU A 11 -11.28 -1.64 -3.27
CA LEU A 11 -11.79 -1.04 -2.05
C LEU A 11 -11.46 0.46 -1.99
N PRO A 12 -12.39 1.31 -1.52
CA PRO A 12 -12.14 2.74 -1.38
C PRO A 12 -10.99 3.00 -0.40
N VAL A 13 -9.92 3.61 -0.90
CA VAL A 13 -8.75 3.99 -0.10
C VAL A 13 -8.72 5.51 0.08
N SER A 14 -8.54 5.98 1.31
CA SER A 14 -8.44 7.42 1.60
C SER A 14 -7.04 7.96 1.29
N LYS A 15 -6.97 9.08 0.56
CA LYS A 15 -5.72 9.82 0.31
C LYS A 15 -5.03 10.24 1.61
N VAL A 16 -5.79 10.75 2.59
CA VAL A 16 -5.26 11.20 3.88
C VAL A 16 -4.62 10.05 4.66
N LEU A 17 -5.21 8.85 4.57
CA LEU A 17 -4.63 7.66 5.18
C LEU A 17 -3.28 7.32 4.53
N ILE A 18 -3.22 7.30 3.19
CA ILE A 18 -1.98 7.00 2.46
C ILE A 18 -0.88 8.00 2.84
N GLU A 19 -1.17 9.31 2.77
CA GLU A 19 -0.20 10.35 3.11
C GLU A 19 0.28 10.26 4.57
N SER A 20 -0.59 9.84 5.49
CA SER A 20 -0.22 9.61 6.89
C SER A 20 0.69 8.39 7.05
N LEU A 21 0.43 7.32 6.30
CA LEU A 21 1.25 6.11 6.31
C LEU A 21 2.61 6.33 5.64
N GLU A 22 2.69 7.09 4.54
CA GLU A 22 3.94 7.46 3.87
C GLU A 22 4.90 8.21 4.81
N LYS A 23 4.36 9.06 5.69
CA LYS A 23 5.15 9.76 6.73
C LYS A 23 5.64 8.80 7.82
N ARG A 24 4.83 7.80 8.18
CA ARG A 24 5.14 6.84 9.26
C ARG A 24 6.08 5.73 8.81
N PHE A 25 5.94 5.30 7.56
CA PHE A 25 6.68 4.20 6.94
C PHE A 25 7.38 4.72 5.67
N PRO A 26 8.42 5.55 5.82
CA PRO A 26 9.04 6.20 4.69
C PRO A 26 9.82 5.21 3.84
N ASP A 27 9.68 5.35 2.52
CA ASP A 27 10.41 4.58 1.52
C ASP A 27 11.87 5.03 1.46
N LYS A 28 12.71 4.38 2.28
CA LYS A 28 14.13 4.71 2.44
C LYS A 28 14.99 3.48 2.34
N ALA A 29 16.22 3.69 1.88
CA ALA A 29 17.24 2.65 1.92
C ALA A 29 17.49 2.21 3.37
N PRO A 30 17.68 0.90 3.61
CA PRO A 30 18.18 0.41 4.88
C PRO A 30 19.47 1.11 5.29
N ARG A 31 19.60 1.39 6.58
CA ARG A 31 20.86 1.81 7.18
C ARG A 31 21.74 0.58 7.40
N GLY A 32 23.06 0.79 7.39
CA GLY A 32 24.03 -0.30 7.55
C GLY A 32 24.04 -0.97 8.93
N ASP A 33 23.33 -0.39 9.92
CA ASP A 33 23.20 -0.90 11.28
C ASP A 33 21.90 -1.71 11.51
N GLU A 34 21.05 -1.85 10.49
CA GLU A 34 19.79 -2.57 10.61
C GLU A 34 19.97 -4.09 10.47
N THR A 35 19.24 -4.86 11.28
CA THR A 35 19.21 -6.31 11.12
C THR A 35 18.39 -6.68 9.88
N GLU A 36 18.64 -7.86 9.30
CA GLU A 36 17.83 -8.37 8.19
C GLU A 36 16.33 -8.37 8.53
N ARG A 37 15.99 -8.71 9.78
CA ARG A 37 14.59 -8.73 10.25
C ARG A 37 13.96 -7.34 10.20
N ASP A 38 14.69 -6.31 10.64
CA ASP A 38 14.20 -4.92 10.62
C ASP A 38 13.97 -4.45 9.19
N ILE A 39 14.91 -4.80 8.28
CA ILE A 39 14.82 -4.49 6.86
C ILE A 39 13.58 -5.14 6.26
N TRP A 40 13.33 -6.41 6.56
CA TRP A 40 12.15 -7.14 6.08
C TRP A 40 10.84 -6.51 6.55
N ILE A 41 10.75 -6.15 7.83
CA ILE A 41 9.55 -5.52 8.41
C ILE A 41 9.29 -4.17 7.72
N LYS A 42 10.29 -3.29 7.66
CA LYS A 42 10.16 -1.96 7.04
C LYS A 42 9.83 -2.04 5.56
N THR A 43 10.45 -2.98 4.85
CA THR A 43 10.14 -3.23 3.43
C THR A 43 8.69 -3.69 3.25
N GLY A 44 8.20 -4.54 4.16
CA GLY A 44 6.80 -4.96 4.19
C GLY A 44 5.83 -3.80 4.39
N GLU A 45 6.10 -2.93 5.37
CA GLU A 45 5.30 -1.73 5.64
C GLU A 45 5.23 -0.82 4.39
N VAL A 46 6.37 -0.50 3.79
CA VAL A 46 6.44 0.31 2.56
C VAL A 46 5.67 -0.35 1.41
N ARG A 47 5.75 -1.68 1.27
CA ARG A 47 5.04 -2.40 0.20
C ARG A 47 3.52 -2.31 0.33
N VAL A 48 2.99 -2.31 1.55
CA VAL A 48 1.55 -2.10 1.81
C VAL A 48 1.15 -0.67 1.43
N VAL A 49 1.93 0.33 1.81
CA VAL A 49 1.64 1.74 1.45
C VAL A 49 1.63 1.93 -0.07
N ARG A 50 2.63 1.37 -0.78
CA ARG A 50 2.69 1.38 -2.25
C ARG A 50 1.50 0.66 -2.90
N LEU A 51 1.01 -0.43 -2.30
CA LEU A 51 -0.20 -1.12 -2.78
C LEU A 51 -1.41 -0.19 -2.67
N LEU A 52 -1.67 0.36 -1.48
CA LEU A 52 -2.79 1.26 -1.22
C LEU A 52 -2.78 2.49 -2.15
N ARG A 53 -1.60 3.05 -2.42
CA ARG A 53 -1.41 4.15 -3.37
C ARG A 53 -1.85 3.77 -4.79
N ARG A 54 -1.43 2.59 -5.27
CA ARG A 54 -1.83 2.10 -6.60
C ARG A 54 -3.33 1.85 -6.69
N GLU A 55 -3.95 1.27 -5.66
CA GLU A 55 -5.40 1.04 -5.66
C GLU A 55 -6.17 2.38 -5.65
N PHE A 56 -5.72 3.37 -4.89
CA PHE A 56 -6.28 4.71 -4.93
C PHE A 56 -6.15 5.38 -6.31
N GLU A 57 -4.99 5.23 -6.96
CA GLU A 57 -4.77 5.76 -8.31
C GLU A 57 -5.66 5.08 -9.35
N LYS A 58 -5.85 3.75 -9.26
CA LYS A 58 -6.81 3.02 -10.11
C LYS A 58 -8.24 3.54 -9.93
N LEU A 59 -8.71 3.71 -8.69
CA LEU A 59 -10.04 4.26 -8.41
C LEU A 59 -10.24 5.62 -9.09
N ASN A 60 -9.28 6.52 -8.96
CA ASN A 60 -9.38 7.85 -9.56
C ASN A 60 -9.34 7.82 -11.09
N GLN A 61 -8.64 6.86 -11.70
CA GLN A 61 -8.64 6.68 -13.15
C GLN A 61 -9.99 6.16 -13.65
N THR A 62 -10.61 5.22 -12.92
CA THR A 62 -11.94 4.69 -13.27
C THR A 62 -13.04 5.75 -13.16
N VAL A 63 -12.97 6.65 -12.16
CA VAL A 63 -13.95 7.74 -11.97
C VAL A 63 -13.87 8.83 -13.06
N ILE A 64 -12.75 8.97 -13.77
CA ILE A 64 -12.59 9.96 -14.86
C ILE A 64 -13.00 9.37 -16.22
N GLY A 65 -13.36 8.09 -16.29
CA GLY A 65 -13.65 7.36 -17.53
C GLY A 65 -15.13 7.17 -17.88
N ASP A 66 -16.06 7.63 -17.05
CA ASP A 66 -17.52 7.58 -17.28
C ASP A 66 -18.11 8.97 -17.60
#